data_AF-A0A7Z0HCL9-F1
#
_entry.id   AF-A0A7Z0HCL9-F1
#
_cell.length_a   1.000
_cell.length_b   1.000
_cell.length_c   1.000
_cell.angle_alpha   90.00
_cell.angle_beta   90.00
_cell.angle_gamma   90.00
#
_symmetry.space_group_name_H-M   'P 1'
#
loop_
_entity.id
_entity.type
_entity.pdbx_description
1 polymer ?
#
loop_
_entity_poly.entity_id
_entity_poly.type
_entity_poly.pdbx_seq_one_letter_code
_entity_poly.pdbx_strand_id
1 'polypeptide(L)'
;MIKIENLTININKLSVEEDELLDSQIPSVVRDELVSTLRIISEDSRFSGQTVIIPDDCEKYGFTEGEFDLPELLEFLADMLE
;
A
#
# COMPACT_ATOMS: atom_id res chain seq x y z
N MET A 1 -22.73 -11.20 -6.47
CA MET A 1 -22.47 -10.13 -5.48
C MET A 1 -21.56 -10.70 -4.41
N ILE A 2 -20.32 -10.24 -4.31
CA ILE A 2 -19.38 -10.66 -3.26
C ILE A 2 -19.32 -9.49 -2.27
N LYS A 3 -19.74 -9.72 -1.03
CA LYS A 3 -19.59 -8.76 0.07
C LYS A 3 -18.22 -9.02 0.70
N ILE A 4 -17.31 -8.07 0.59
CA ILE A 4 -16.06 -8.07 1.34
C ILE A 4 -16.32 -7.25 2.60
N GLU A 5 -16.45 -7.94 3.73
CA GLU A 5 -16.54 -7.34 5.05
C GLU A 5 -15.18 -7.59 5.74
N ASN A 6 -14.49 -6.50 6.08
CA ASN A 6 -13.19 -6.44 6.79
C ASN A 6 -12.00 -7.13 6.10
N LEU A 7 -11.26 -6.37 5.30
CA LEU A 7 -9.92 -6.75 4.84
C LEU A 7 -8.90 -6.52 5.98
N THR A 8 -8.59 -7.57 6.73
CA THR A 8 -7.48 -7.54 7.69
C THR A 8 -6.21 -8.02 7.01
N ILE A 9 -5.30 -7.10 6.71
CA ILE A 9 -3.97 -7.42 6.18
C ILE A 9 -3.13 -8.00 7.33
N ASN A 10 -2.99 -9.32 7.37
CA ASN A 10 -2.11 -9.99 8.33
C ASN A 10 -0.67 -9.92 7.81
N ILE A 11 0.05 -8.87 8.22
CA ILE A 11 1.50 -8.80 8.02
C ILE A 11 2.10 -9.71 9.08
N ASN A 12 2.25 -11.00 8.75
CA ASN A 12 3.03 -11.91 9.59
C ASN A 12 4.38 -11.25 9.82
N LYS A 13 4.66 -10.91 11.08
CA LYS A 13 5.95 -10.45 11.57
C LYS A 13 7.00 -11.45 11.10
N LEU A 14 7.73 -11.11 10.04
CA LEU A 14 8.99 -11.75 9.74
C LEU A 14 9.90 -11.34 10.90
N SER A 15 10.18 -12.28 11.81
CA SER A 15 11.11 -12.06 12.91
C SER A 15 12.42 -11.55 12.33
N VAL A 16 12.70 -10.27 12.54
CA VAL A 16 13.98 -9.66 12.24
C VAL A 16 14.89 -10.05 13.40
N GLU A 17 15.66 -11.11 13.19
CA GLU A 17 16.96 -11.21 13.85
C GLU A 17 17.88 -10.27 13.08
N GLU A 18 18.34 -9.22 13.78
CA GLU A 18 19.30 -8.24 13.30
C GLU A 18 20.62 -8.96 13.00
N ASP A 19 20.92 -9.18 11.73
CA ASP A 19 22.22 -8.83 11.13
C ASP A 19 22.27 -9.26 9.66
N GLU A 20 22.95 -8.41 8.87
CA GLU A 20 23.44 -8.64 7.51
C GLU A 20 22.45 -8.49 6.33
N LEU A 21 22.54 -7.30 5.71
CA LEU A 21 22.45 -7.09 4.26
C LEU A 21 21.10 -7.39 3.60
N LEU A 22 20.10 -6.54 3.88
CA LEU A 22 19.07 -6.28 2.88
C LEU A 22 19.71 -5.49 1.75
N ASP A 23 20.42 -6.19 0.87
CA ASP A 23 20.84 -5.67 -0.43
C ASP A 23 19.54 -5.30 -1.17
N SER A 24 19.28 -4.00 -1.07
CA SER A 24 18.00 -3.31 -1.20
C SER A 24 17.47 -3.24 -2.63
N GLN A 25 17.31 -4.39 -3.27
CA GLN A 25 16.62 -4.49 -4.55
C GLN A 25 15.47 -5.47 -4.42
N ILE A 26 14.27 -4.93 -4.18
CA ILE A 26 13.05 -5.62 -4.60
C ILE A 26 13.28 -5.99 -6.07
N PRO A 27 13.28 -7.28 -6.45
CA PRO A 27 13.48 -7.68 -7.84
C PRO A 27 12.52 -6.90 -8.72
N SER A 28 12.97 -6.33 -9.83
CA SER A 28 12.16 -5.44 -10.68
C SER A 28 10.79 -6.05 -11.00
N VAL A 29 10.75 -7.36 -11.24
CA VAL A 29 9.54 -8.15 -11.49
C VAL A 29 8.50 -8.04 -10.35
N VAL A 30 8.95 -8.07 -9.09
CA VAL A 30 8.06 -7.96 -7.91
C VAL A 30 7.52 -6.53 -7.76
N ARG A 31 8.32 -5.53 -8.18
CA ARG A 31 7.89 -4.13 -8.18
C ARG A 31 6.84 -3.88 -9.25
N ASP A 32 7.06 -4.39 -10.47
CA ASP A 32 6.12 -4.26 -11.58
C ASP A 32 4.77 -4.92 -11.26
N GLU A 33 4.79 -6.09 -10.61
CA GLU A 33 3.58 -6.79 -10.17
C GLU A 33 2.85 -6.02 -9.07
N LEU A 34 3.59 -5.40 -8.13
CA LEU A 34 3.00 -4.55 -7.09
C LEU A 34 2.37 -3.28 -7.68
N VAL A 35 3.06 -2.57 -8.58
CA VAL A 35 2.55 -1.38 -9.28
C VAL A 35 1.28 -1.73 -10.05
N SER A 36 1.31 -2.82 -10.82
CA SER A 36 0.15 -3.31 -11.56
C SER A 36 -1.03 -3.63 -10.64
N THR A 37 -0.77 -4.30 -9.53
CA THR A 37 -1.81 -4.64 -8.55
C THR A 37 -2.43 -3.38 -7.93
N LEU A 38 -1.62 -2.40 -7.54
CA LEU A 38 -2.11 -1.14 -6.98
C LEU A 38 -2.99 -0.38 -7.98
N ARG A 39 -2.58 -0.27 -9.25
CA ARG A 39 -3.39 0.34 -10.32
C ARG A 39 -4.70 -0.42 -10.58
N ILE A 40 -4.68 -1.76 -10.58
CA ILE A 40 -5.90 -2.57 -10.76
C ILE A 40 -6.88 -2.33 -9.60
N ILE A 41 -6.38 -2.19 -8.37
CA ILE A 41 -7.24 -1.97 -7.19
C ILE A 41 -7.75 -0.52 -7.18
N SER A 42 -6.97 0.48 -7.60
CA SER A 42 -7.41 1.88 -7.67
C SER A 42 -8.57 2.08 -8.65
N GLU A 43 -8.60 1.35 -9.76
CA GLU A 43 -9.68 1.39 -10.74
C GLU A 43 -10.95 0.62 -10.31
N ASP A 44 -10.89 -0.14 -9.21
CA ASP A 44 -12.02 -0.94 -8.78
C ASP A 44 -13.11 -0.07 -8.14
N SER A 45 -14.25 -0.01 -8.83
CA SER A 45 -15.46 0.72 -8.44
C SER A 45 -15.95 0.47 -7.00
N ARG A 46 -15.56 -0.64 -6.37
CA ARG A 46 -15.89 -0.94 -4.97
C ARG A 46 -15.22 0.01 -3.98
N PHE A 47 -14.09 0.61 -4.35
CA PHE A 47 -13.36 1.58 -3.53
C PHE A 47 -13.73 3.03 -3.82
N SER A 48 -14.63 3.28 -4.78
CA SER A 48 -15.09 4.62 -5.09
C SER A 48 -15.74 5.28 -3.87
N GLY A 49 -15.21 6.44 -3.48
CA GLY A 49 -15.67 7.20 -2.31
C GLY A 49 -15.27 6.60 -0.96
N GLN A 50 -14.39 5.61 -0.94
CA GLN A 50 -13.74 5.16 0.30
C GLN A 50 -12.56 6.07 0.62
N THR A 51 -12.43 6.43 1.89
CA THR A 51 -11.33 7.24 2.38
C THR A 51 -10.47 6.48 3.39
N VAL A 52 -9.18 6.82 3.42
CA VAL A 52 -8.23 6.38 4.44
C VAL A 52 -7.82 7.57 5.28
N ILE A 53 -7.84 7.39 6.59
CA ILE A 53 -7.37 8.39 7.55
C ILE A 53 -5.96 8.01 7.96
N ILE A 54 -5.02 8.91 7.68
CA ILE A 54 -3.64 8.81 8.17
C ILE A 54 -3.58 9.64 9.46
N PRO A 55 -3.33 8.98 10.61
CA PRO A 55 -3.21 9.67 11.88
C PRO A 55 -1.88 10.43 11.98
N ASP A 56 -1.80 11.29 12.98
CA ASP A 56 -0.60 12.04 13.38
C ASP A 56 0.59 11.08 13.63
N ASP A 57 1.81 11.62 13.60
CA ASP A 57 3.07 10.89 13.83
C ASP A 57 3.40 9.80 12.77
N CYS A 58 2.81 9.90 11.58
CA CYS A 58 3.11 9.02 10.46
C CYS A 58 4.19 9.56 9.49
N GLU A 59 4.73 10.77 9.71
CA GLU A 59 5.72 11.38 8.81
C GLU A 59 7.01 10.59 8.71
N LYS A 60 7.38 9.88 9.79
CA LYS A 60 8.53 8.96 9.80
C LYS A 60 8.42 7.81 8.80
N TYR A 61 7.20 7.51 8.34
CA TYR A 61 6.92 6.51 7.31
C TYR A 61 6.70 7.13 5.92
N GLY A 62 6.86 8.46 5.80
CA GLY A 62 6.68 9.19 4.55
C GLY A 62 5.24 9.61 4.26
N PHE A 63 4.32 9.49 5.23
CA PHE A 63 2.93 9.89 5.06
C PHE A 63 2.62 11.21 5.76
N THR A 64 1.76 12.01 5.15
CA THR A 64 1.22 13.24 5.75
C THR A 64 -0.10 12.92 6.45
N GLU A 65 -0.35 13.49 7.62
CA GLU A 65 -1.62 13.40 8.34
C GLU A 65 -2.77 13.92 7.46
N GLY A 66 -3.92 13.22 7.48
CA GLY A 66 -5.12 13.68 6.80
C GLY A 66 -6.05 12.57 6.35
N GLU A 67 -7.11 12.96 5.65
CA GLU A 67 -8.05 12.06 4.99
C GLU A 67 -7.78 12.06 3.48
N PHE A 68 -7.59 10.88 2.91
CA PHE A 68 -7.25 10.69 1.51
C PHE A 68 -8.28 9.80 0.84
N ASP A 69 -8.64 10.13 -0.41
CA ASP A 69 -9.40 9.21 -1.25
C ASP A 69 -8.54 7.98 -1.55
N LEU A 70 -9.07 6.79 -1.26
CA LEU A 70 -8.32 5.54 -1.35
C LEU A 70 -7.89 5.22 -2.79
N PRO A 71 -8.77 5.31 -3.82
CA PRO A 71 -8.36 5.21 -5.22
C PRO A 71 -7.20 6.12 -5.59
N GLU A 72 -7.29 7.43 -5.31
CA GLU A 72 -6.24 8.39 -5.63
C GLU A 72 -4.93 8.07 -4.90
N LEU A 73 -5.00 7.66 -3.64
CA LEU A 73 -3.81 7.27 -2.86
C LEU A 73 -3.14 6.03 -3.44
N LEU A 74 -3.90 5.01 -3.86
CA LEU A 74 -3.35 3.79 -4.46
C LEU A 74 -2.68 4.06 -5.81
N GLU A 75 -3.28 4.94 -6.63
CA GLU A 75 -2.69 5.38 -7.90
C GLU A 75 -1.37 6.14 -7.66
N PHE A 76 -1.37 7.08 -6.71
CA PHE A 76 -0.16 7.80 -6.30
C PHE A 76 0.96 6.86 -5.82
N LEU A 77 0.63 5.86 -5.00
CA LEU A 77 1.60 4.87 -4.53
C LEU A 77 2.16 4.01 -5.67
N ALA A 78 1.34 3.69 -6.67
CA ALA A 78 1.79 2.98 -7.86
C ALA A 78 2.77 3.83 -8.67
N ASP A 79 2.46 5.11 -8.89
CA ASP A 79 3.32 6.06 -9.62
C ASP A 79 4.65 6.33 -8.90
N MET A 80 4.68 6.29 -7.57
CA MET A 80 5.92 6.44 -6.80
C MET A 80 6.84 5.22 -6.87
N LEU A 81 6.28 4.04 -7.12
CA LEU A 81 7.03 2.77 -7.17
C LEU A 81 7.51 2.42 -8.57
N GLU A 82 6.93 3.02 -9.61
CA GLU A 82 7.36 2.89 -11.01
C GLU A 82 8.73 3.55 -11.26
#